data_AF-I4EL21-F1
#
_entry.id   AF-I4EL21-F1
#
_cell.length_a   1.000
_cell.length_b   1.000
_cell.length_c   1.000
_cell.angle_alpha   90.00
_cell.angle_beta   90.00
_cell.angle_gamma   90.00
#
_symmetry.space_group_name_H-M   'P 1'
#
loop_
_entity.id
_entity.type
_entity.pdbx_description
1 polymer ?
#
loop_
_entity_poly.entity_id
_entity_poly.type
_entity_poly.pdbx_seq_one_letter_code
_entity_poly.pdbx_strand_id
1 'polypeptide(L)' 'MEGENTPAVDFVFFGYVQGLEAELGYFSLSELEQLRGALRLPVERDLYFEPCRLSAITSGKVR' A
#
# COMPACT_ATOMS: atom_id res chain seq x y z
N MET A 1 -19.66 -4.59 -31.75
CA MET A 1 -20.03 -3.87 -30.51
C MET A 1 -18.73 -3.57 -29.81
N GLU A 2 -18.28 -2.32 -29.89
CA GLU A 2 -17.17 -1.86 -29.05
C GLU A 2 -17.66 -1.92 -27.61
N GLY A 3 -16.95 -2.68 -26.77
CA GLY A 3 -17.27 -2.79 -25.35
C GLY A 3 -17.16 -1.42 -24.71
N GLU A 4 -18.15 -1.05 -23.90
CA GLU A 4 -18.21 0.21 -23.19
C GLU A 4 -16.90 0.43 -22.41
N ASN A 5 -16.19 1.51 -22.74
CA ASN A 5 -14.93 1.88 -22.10
C ASN A 5 -15.26 2.56 -20.76
N THR A 6 -15.70 1.76 -19.78
CA THR A 6 -15.90 2.26 -18.42
C THR A 6 -14.52 2.57 -17.82
N PRO A 7 -14.26 3.80 -17.35
CA PRO A 7 -13.00 4.08 -16.68
C PRO A 7 -12.87 3.16 -15.47
N ALA A 8 -11.75 2.44 -15.38
CA ALA A 8 -11.45 1.61 -14.23
C ALA A 8 -11.40 2.49 -12.97
N VAL A 9 -12.24 2.18 -11.99
CA VAL A 9 -12.18 2.82 -10.67
C VAL A 9 -11.01 2.21 -9.91
N ASP A 10 -10.11 3.07 -9.42
CA ASP A 10 -8.99 2.68 -8.57
C ASP A 10 -9.15 3.24 -7.15
N PHE A 11 -8.47 2.63 -6.19
CA PHE A 11 -8.47 3.04 -4.79
C PHE A 11 -7.14 3.73 -4.46
N VAL A 12 -7.22 4.97 -4.01
CA VAL A 12 -6.05 5.74 -3.59
C VAL A 12 -6.00 5.81 -2.08
N PHE A 13 -4.85 5.50 -1.51
CA PHE A 13 -4.57 5.57 -0.08
C PHE A 13 -3.59 6.69 0.22
N PHE A 14 -3.65 7.25 1.42
CA PHE A 14 -2.61 8.12 1.97
C PHE A 14 -1.96 7.39 3.13
N GLY A 15 -0.63 7.31 3.15
CA GLY A 15 0.07 6.57 4.18
C GLY A 15 1.56 6.82 4.23
N TYR A 16 2.18 6.24 5.25
CA TYR A 16 3.62 6.23 5.44
C TYR A 16 4.24 5.08 4.66
N VAL A 17 5.25 5.36 3.85
CA VAL A 17 5.98 4.38 3.05
C VAL A 17 7.44 4.42 3.44
N GLN A 18 7.97 3.27 3.86
CA GLN A 18 9.40 3.07 4.12
C GLN A 18 10.01 2.32 2.94
N GLY A 19 10.54 3.07 1.97
CA GLY A 19 11.28 2.54 0.83
C GLY A 19 12.78 2.83 0.97
N LEU A 20 13.39 3.30 -0.13
CA LEU A 20 14.75 3.88 -0.11
C LEU A 20 14.82 5.09 0.84
N GLU A 21 13.77 5.90 0.82
CA GLU A 21 13.54 7.00 1.75
C GLU A 21 12.18 6.81 2.43
N ALA A 22 12.02 7.47 3.58
CA ALA A 22 10.79 7.46 4.34
C ALA A 22 9.91 8.64 3.92
N GLU A 23 8.68 8.37 3.48
CA GLU A 23 7.76 9.41 2.98
C GLU A 23 6.33 9.25 3.50
N LEU A 24 5.58 10.36 3.45
CA LEU A 24 4.13 10.40 3.64
C LEU A 24 3.52 10.85 2.31
N GLY A 25 2.79 9.95 1.65
CA GLY A 25 2.34 10.17 0.28
C GLY A 25 1.10 9.37 -0.08
N TYR A 26 0.67 9.53 -1.33
CA TYR A 26 -0.42 8.77 -1.91
C TYR A 26 0.11 7.60 -2.73
N PHE A 27 -0.60 6.48 -2.70
CA PHE A 27 -0.34 5.30 -3.51
C PHE A 27 -1.65 4.61 -3.88
N SER A 28 -1.70 3.90 -5.02
CA SER A 28 -2.92 3.22 -5.46
C SER A 28 -2.93 1.72 -5.18
N LEU A 29 -4.13 1.14 -5.13
CA LEU A 29 -4.28 -0.31 -5.03
C LEU A 29 -3.72 -1.02 -6.26
N SER A 30 -3.97 -0.48 -7.46
CA SER A 30 -3.48 -1.06 -8.70
C SER A 30 -1.95 -1.09 -8.77
N GLU A 31 -1.26 -0.10 -8.21
CA GLU A 31 0.19 -0.10 -8.05
C GLU A 31 0.63 -1.23 -7.10
N LEU A 32 0.03 -1.32 -5.90
CA LEU A 32 0.35 -2.36 -4.91
C LEU A 32 0.16 -3.78 -5.46
N GLU A 33 -0.89 -4.01 -6.22
CA GLU A 33 -1.21 -5.32 -6.82
C GLU A 33 -0.22 -5.74 -7.92
N GLN A 34 0.48 -4.78 -8.53
CA GLN A 34 1.49 -5.02 -9.56
C GLN A 34 2.89 -5.22 -8.97
N LEU A 35 3.16 -4.71 -7.78
CA LEU A 35 4.46 -4.86 -7.11
C LEU A 35 4.81 -6.32 -6.86
N ARG A 36 6.05 -6.68 -7.18
CA ARG A 36 6.62 -8.01 -6.95
C ARG A 36 7.96 -7.86 -6.24
N GLY A 37 8.09 -8.46 -5.06
CA GLY A 37 9.35 -8.47 -4.30
C GLY A 37 10.41 -9.38 -4.92
N ALA A 38 11.56 -9.52 -4.25
CA ALA A 38 12.69 -10.32 -4.73
C ALA A 38 12.34 -11.79 -5.03
N LEU A 39 11.37 -12.35 -4.30
CA LEU A 39 10.88 -13.72 -4.49
C LEU A 39 9.65 -13.81 -5.43
N ARG A 40 9.36 -12.73 -6.17
CA ARG A 40 8.16 -12.61 -7.04
C ARG A 40 6.83 -12.74 -6.27
N LEU A 41 6.84 -12.51 -4.96
CA LEU A 41 5.64 -12.48 -4.13
C LEU A 41 4.97 -11.09 -4.22
N PRO A 42 3.62 -11.04 -4.18
CA PRO A 42 2.88 -9.79 -4.08
C PRO A 42 3.04 -9.16 -2.68
N VAL A 43 2.57 -7.93 -2.52
CA VAL A 43 2.47 -7.29 -1.20
C VAL A 43 1.47 -8.04 -0.33
N GLU A 44 1.84 -8.29 0.93
CA GLU A 44 0.98 -8.92 1.92
C GLU A 44 0.30 -7.88 2.81
N ARG A 45 -0.97 -8.10 3.14
CA ARG A 45 -1.72 -7.26 4.08
C ARG A 45 -1.74 -7.90 5.45
N ASP A 46 -1.41 -7.11 6.47
CA ASP A 46 -1.62 -7.52 7.87
C ASP A 46 -3.12 -7.47 8.23
N LEU A 47 -3.69 -8.64 8.54
CA LEU A 47 -5.10 -8.79 8.89
C LEU A 47 -5.41 -8.45 10.36
N TYR A 48 -4.38 -8.41 11.21
CA TYR A 48 -4.51 -8.20 12.65
C TYR A 48 -3.98 -6.83 13.10
N PHE A 49 -3.72 -5.94 12.15
CA PHE A 49 -3.27 -4.59 12.42
C PHE A 49 -4.27 -3.84 13.32
N GLU A 50 -3.81 -3.43 14.51
CA GLU A 50 -4.53 -2.55 15.41
C GLU A 50 -4.10 -1.08 15.14
N PRO A 51 -5.04 -0.15 14.86
CA PRO A 51 -4.70 1.24 14.63
C PRO A 51 -3.88 1.85 15.77
N CYS A 52 -2.73 2.44 15.43
CA CYS A 52 -1.84 3.07 16.39
C CYS A 52 -1.30 4.40 15.85
N ARG A 53 -0.60 5.16 16.71
CA ARG A 53 0.08 6.38 16.27
C ARG A 53 1.21 6.00 15.32
N LEU A 54 1.42 6.81 14.27
CA LEU A 54 2.55 6.62 13.35
C LEU A 54 3.90 6.53 14.09
N SER A 55 4.07 7.28 15.18
CA SER A 55 5.27 7.23 16.01
C SER A 55 5.54 5.85 16.65
N ALA A 56 4.51 5.02 16.85
CA ALA A 56 4.70 3.64 17.30
C ALA A 56 5.35 2.78 16.20
N ILE A 57 4.93 2.96 14.95
CA ILE A 57 5.53 2.31 13.77
C ILE A 57 6.98 2.76 13.60
N THR A 58 7.23 4.07 13.54
CA THR A 58 8.57 4.61 13.23
C THR A 58 9.58 4.45 14.37
N SER A 59 9.13 4.19 15.60
CA SER A 59 10.01 3.86 16.74
C SER A 59 10.18 2.35 16.97
N GLY A 60 9.59 1.50 16.12
CA GLY A 60 9.63 0.04 16.27
C GLY A 60 8.86 -0.49 17.49
N LYS A 61 7.97 0.33 18.08
CA LYS A 61 7.11 -0.03 19.22
C LYS A 61 5.75 -0.52 18.71
N VAL A 62 5.77 -1.47 17.79
CA VAL A 62 4.58 -2.16 17.31
C VAL A 62 4.45 -3.48 18.07
N ARG A 63 3.20 -3.89 18.34
CA ARG A 63 2.90 -5.16 19.01
C ARG A 63 3.38 -6.36 18.20
#